data_AF-G7Z5H5-F1
#
_entry.id   AF-G7Z5H5-F1
#
_cell.length_a   1.000
_cell.length_b   1.000
_cell.length_c   1.000
_cell.angle_alpha   90.00
_cell.angle_beta   90.00
_cell.angle_gamma   90.00
#
_symmetry.space_group_name_H-M   'P 1'
#
loop_
_entity.id
_entity.type
_entity.pdbx_description
1 polymer ?
#
loop_
_entity_poly.entity_id
_entity_poly.type
_entity_poly.pdbx_seq_one_letter_code
_entity_poly.pdbx_strand_id
1 'polypeptide(L)'
;MKIVYDPPKRITNLDKHGLDFADLEDGAFFETALVIPSRDGRFKAVGWLGDVLVVVVVFKPLGTEALSVISMRPASIKERKLLT
;
A
#
# COMPACT_ATOMS: atom_id res chain seq x y z
N MET A 1 -1.99 14.71 -5.44
CA MET A 1 -2.04 13.29 -5.78
C MET A 1 -3.18 12.67 -5.00
N LYS A 2 -4.12 11.96 -5.63
CA LYS A 2 -5.23 11.27 -4.95
C LYS A 2 -4.88 9.82 -4.70
N ILE A 3 -5.43 9.21 -3.65
CA ILE A 3 -5.37 7.77 -3.43
C ILE A 3 -6.76 7.22 -3.70
N VAL A 4 -6.85 6.25 -4.60
CA VAL A 4 -8.11 5.69 -5.07
C VAL A 4 -8.05 4.18 -5.05
N TYR A 5 -9.20 3.55 -4.90
CA TYR A 5 -9.33 2.11 -4.91
C TYR A 5 -10.77 1.73 -5.25
N ASP A 6 -10.95 0.52 -5.75
CA ASP A 6 -12.27 -0.01 -6.06
C ASP A 6 -13.00 -0.40 -4.75
N PRO A 7 -14.22 0.09 -4.46
CA PRO A 7 -14.90 -0.18 -3.18
C PRO A 7 -15.10 -1.67 -2.84
N PRO A 8 -15.52 -2.55 -3.77
CA PRO A 8 -15.54 -4.00 -3.52
C PRO A 8 -14.15 -4.57 -3.23
N LYS A 9 -13.10 -4.01 -3.84
CA LYS A 9 -11.72 -4.44 -3.59
C LYS A 9 -11.26 -4.06 -2.18
N ARG A 10 -11.64 -2.88 -1.68
CA ARG A 10 -11.38 -2.47 -0.29
C ARG A 10 -11.97 -3.49 0.69
N ILE A 11 -13.24 -3.83 0.52
CA ILE A 11 -13.95 -4.78 1.41
C ILE A 11 -13.24 -6.14 1.41
N THR A 12 -13.02 -6.71 0.22
CA THR A 12 -12.35 -8.03 0.11
C THR A 12 -10.91 -8.03 0.63
N ASN A 13 -10.19 -6.90 0.57
CA ASN A 13 -8.86 -6.79 1.15
C ASN A 13 -8.92 -6.69 2.68
N LEU A 14 -9.86 -5.90 3.22
CA LEU A 14 -10.09 -5.77 4.65
C LEU A 14 -10.44 -7.12 5.26
N ASP A 15 -11.39 -7.86 4.67
CA ASP A 15 -11.77 -9.20 5.16
C ASP A 15 -10.58 -10.17 5.16
N LYS A 16 -9.71 -10.07 4.15
CA LYS A 16 -8.59 -11.00 3.97
C LYS A 16 -7.37 -10.67 4.83
N HIS A 17 -7.11 -9.40 5.08
CA HIS A 17 -5.85 -8.93 5.66
C HIS A 17 -6.02 -8.11 6.95
N GLY A 18 -7.24 -7.73 7.31
CA GLY A 18 -7.54 -6.90 8.49
C GLY A 18 -7.01 -5.47 8.36
N LEU A 19 -6.72 -5.01 7.14
CA LEU A 19 -6.18 -3.67 6.86
C LEU A 19 -7.07 -2.96 5.86
N ASP A 20 -7.49 -1.73 6.21
CA ASP A 20 -8.38 -0.93 5.40
C ASP A 20 -7.59 0.03 4.50
N PHE A 21 -7.97 0.12 3.22
CA PHE A 21 -7.37 1.09 2.31
C PHE A 21 -7.70 2.54 2.70
N ALA A 22 -8.76 2.77 3.46
CA ALA A 22 -9.09 4.11 3.97
C ALA A 22 -7.96 4.70 4.83
N ASP A 23 -7.17 3.85 5.50
CA ASP A 23 -6.02 4.27 6.31
C ASP A 23 -4.86 4.86 5.48
N LEU A 24 -4.98 4.83 4.14
CA LEU A 24 -3.99 5.37 3.21
C LEU A 24 -4.42 6.71 2.60
N GLU A 25 -5.67 7.17 2.78
CA GLU A 25 -6.26 8.27 1.99
C GLU A 25 -5.55 9.62 2.15
N ASP A 26 -4.98 9.88 3.32
CA ASP A 26 -4.21 11.11 3.60
C ASP A 26 -2.84 11.14 2.92
N GLY A 27 -2.37 10.01 2.39
CA GLY A 27 -1.09 9.86 1.72
C GLY A 27 0.13 9.76 2.65
N ALA A 28 -0.02 9.92 3.97
CA ALA A 28 1.09 9.99 4.91
C ALA A 28 1.98 8.74 4.85
N PHE A 29 1.37 7.56 4.70
CA PHE A 29 2.10 6.30 4.52
C PHE A 29 3.11 6.34 3.35
N PHE A 30 2.74 6.96 2.23
CA PHE A 30 3.57 6.98 1.02
C PHE A 30 4.75 7.95 1.12
N GLU A 31 4.71 8.93 2.03
CA GLU A 31 5.81 9.89 2.23
C GLU A 31 7.05 9.23 2.83
N THR A 32 6.85 8.21 3.67
CA THR A 32 7.94 7.51 4.36
C THR A 32 8.19 6.09 3.84
N ALA A 33 7.32 5.57 2.98
CA ALA A 33 7.45 4.20 2.48
C ALA A 33 8.56 4.07 1.43
N LEU A 34 9.28 2.96 1.48
CA LEU A 34 10.17 2.54 0.41
C LEU A 34 9.34 2.02 -0.77
N VAL A 35 9.41 2.72 -1.90
CA VAL A 35 8.71 2.32 -3.13
C VAL A 35 9.65 1.56 -4.04
N ILE A 36 9.26 0.33 -4.41
CA ILE A 36 10.00 -0.53 -5.33
C ILE A 36 9.12 -1.01 -6.49
N PRO A 37 9.69 -1.17 -7.70
CA PRO A 37 8.94 -1.72 -8.83
C PRO A 37 8.50 -3.17 -8.57
N SER A 38 7.41 -3.54 -9.21
CA SER A 38 6.84 -4.89 -9.22
C SER A 38 6.48 -5.28 -10.66
N ARG A 39 5.77 -6.40 -10.82
CA ARG A 39 5.31 -6.88 -12.13
C ARG A 39 4.16 -6.02 -12.66
N ASP A 40 4.00 -6.00 -13.98
CA ASP A 40 2.86 -5.41 -14.70
C ASP A 40 2.62 -3.92 -14.43
N GLY A 41 3.70 -3.13 -14.36
CA GLY A 41 3.63 -1.68 -14.12
C GLY A 41 3.15 -1.29 -12.73
N ARG A 42 3.15 -2.24 -11.79
CA ARG A 42 2.77 -2.02 -10.39
C ARG A 42 4.00 -1.71 -9.54
N PHE A 43 3.75 -1.15 -8.38
CA PHE A 43 4.74 -0.83 -7.38
C PHE A 43 4.33 -1.45 -6.04
N LYS A 44 5.32 -1.69 -5.19
CA LYS A 44 5.14 -2.00 -3.78
C LYS A 44 5.68 -0.83 -2.98
N ALA A 45 4.85 -0.24 -2.13
CA ALA A 45 5.28 0.63 -1.05
C ALA A 45 5.41 -0.23 0.22
N VAL A 46 6.61 -0.28 0.79
CA VAL A 46 6.91 -0.99 2.03
C VAL A 46 7.22 0.04 3.09
N GLY A 47 6.44 0.06 4.17
CA GLY A 47 6.56 1.10 5.18
C GLY A 47 5.84 0.75 6.45
N TRP A 48 6.02 1.60 7.45
CA TRP A 48 5.30 1.51 8.72
C TRP A 48 3.90 2.12 8.56
N LEU A 49 2.90 1.43 9.10
CA LEU A 49 1.56 1.94 9.34
C LEU A 49 1.46 2.21 10.85
N GLY A 50 1.45 3.50 11.21
CA GLY A 50 1.75 3.92 12.58
C GLY A 50 3.13 3.43 13.04
N ASP A 51 3.30 3.21 14.35
CA ASP A 51 4.59 2.83 14.92
C ASP A 51 4.80 1.32 15.09
N VAL A 52 3.80 0.50 14.72
CA VAL A 52 3.72 -0.90 15.16
C VAL A 52 3.71 -1.92 14.02
N LEU A 53 3.30 -1.55 12.82
CA LEU A 53 3.07 -2.52 11.75
C LEU A 53 3.77 -2.13 10.46
N VAL A 54 4.71 -2.97 10.00
CA VAL A 54 5.21 -2.85 8.64
C VAL A 54 4.21 -3.50 7.68
N VAL A 55 3.75 -2.73 6.70
CA VAL A 55 2.82 -3.17 5.65
C VAL A 55 3.45 -3.06 4.27
N VAL A 56 2.87 -3.81 3.33
CA VAL A 56 3.13 -3.69 1.90
C VAL A 56 1.84 -3.27 1.23
N VAL A 57 1.88 -2.13 0.54
CA VAL A 57 0.80 -1.64 -0.32
C VAL A 57 1.21 -1.85 -1.78
N VAL A 58 0.42 -2.61 -2.51
CA VAL A 58 0.57 -2.77 -3.96
C VAL A 58 -0.33 -1.74 -4.64
N PHE A 59 0.24 -0.94 -5.54
CA PHE A 59 -0.50 0.11 -6.25
C PHE A 59 0.01 0.29 -7.69
N LYS A 60 -0.74 1.04 -8.49
CA LYS A 60 -0.32 1.55 -9.81
C LYS A 60 -0.63 3.05 -9.92
N PRO A 61 0.24 3.86 -10.53
CA PRO A 61 -0.12 5.24 -10.89
C PRO A 61 -1.25 5.27 -11.92
N LEU A 62 -2.14 6.26 -11.82
CA LEU A 62 -3.11 6.65 -12.83
C LEU A 62 -2.72 8.03 -13.34
N GLY A 63 -1.87 8.05 -14.36
CA GLY A 63 -1.22 9.28 -14.83
C GLY A 63 -0.42 9.94 -13.70
N THR A 64 -0.53 11.25 -13.59
CA THR A 64 0.10 12.07 -12.54
C THR A 64 -0.87 12.45 -11.42
N GLU A 65 -2.13 12.04 -11.54
CA GLU A 65 -3.22 12.55 -10.70
C GLU A 65 -3.49 11.67 -9.48
N ALA A 66 -3.36 10.34 -9.62
CA ALA A 66 -3.74 9.40 -8.57
C ALA A 66 -2.88 8.13 -8.49
N LEU A 67 -2.92 7.49 -7.31
CA LEU A 67 -2.42 6.14 -7.06
C LEU A 67 -3.61 5.20 -6.84
N SER A 68 -3.72 4.16 -7.65
CA SER A 68 -4.73 3.11 -7.52
C SER A 68 -4.19 1.99 -6.63
N VAL A 69 -4.73 1.87 -5.41
CA VAL A 69 -4.39 0.81 -4.46
C VAL A 69 -5.07 -0.50 -4.87
N ILE A 70 -4.29 -1.56 -4.89
CA ILE A 70 -4.68 -2.90 -5.36
C ILE A 70 -4.70 -3.89 -4.19
N SER A 71 -3.78 -3.77 -3.25
CA SER A 71 -3.68 -4.64 -2.08
C SER A 71 -2.91 -3.97 -0.96
N MET A 72 -3.25 -4.30 0.28
CA MET A 72 -2.57 -3.87 1.50
C MET A 72 -2.52 -5.06 2.45
N ARG A 73 -1.33 -5.40 2.93
CA ARG A 73 -1.12 -6.56 3.80
C ARG A 73 0.06 -6.34 4.74
N PRO A 74 0.15 -7.09 5.85
CA PRO A 74 1.38 -7.16 6.62
C PRO A 74 2.57 -7.55 5.75
N ALA A 75 3.70 -6.89 5.99
CA ALA A 75 4.95 -7.21 5.32
C ALA A 75 5.50 -8.55 5.82
N SER A 76 5.96 -9.38 4.88
CA SER A 76 6.70 -10.60 5.19
C SER A 76 8.06 -10.27 5.82
N ILE A 77 8.70 -11.25 6.45
CA ILE A 77 10.04 -11.08 7.05
C ILE A 77 11.05 -10.53 6.02
N LYS A 78 11.00 -11.02 4.78
CA LYS A 78 11.89 -10.55 3.70
C LYS A 78 11.63 -9.10 3.31
N GLU A 79 10.37 -8.67 3.34
CA GLU A 79 10.01 -7.28 3.03
C GLU A 79 10.37 -6.32 4.16
N ARG A 80 10.23 -6.77 5.42
CA ARG A 80 10.64 -5.96 6.60
C ARG A 80 12.13 -5.65 6.59
N LYS A 81 12.96 -6.60 6.12
CA LYS A 81 14.41 -6.42 5.97
C LYS A 81 14.79 -5.34 4.95
N LEU A 82 13.85 -4.79 4.17
CA LEU A 82 14.14 -3.68 3.28
C LEU A 82 14.24 -2.33 4.01
N LEU A 83 13.79 -2.26 5.27
CA LEU A 83 13.80 -1.05 6.10
C LEU A 83 14.94 -1.03 7.14
N THR A 84 15.82 -2.04 7.11
CA THR A 84 16.94 -2.24 8.06
C THR A 84 18.20 -2.59 7.30
#